data_AF-A0AAJ0HUB0-F1
#
_entry.id   AF-A0AAJ0HUB0-F1
#
_cell.length_a   1.000
_cell.length_b   1.000
_cell.length_c   1.000
_cell.angle_alpha   90.00
_cell.angle_beta   90.00
_cell.angle_gamma   90.00
#
_symmetry.space_group_name_H-M   'P 1'
#
loop_
_entity.id
_entity.type
_entity.pdbx_description
1 polymer ?
#
loop_
_entity_poly.entity_id
_entity_poly.type
_entity_poly.pdbx_seq_one_letter_code
_entity_poly.pdbx_strand_id
1 'polypeptide(L)'
;MASITSRSTTSPSVSASSVVPSASTMPTSAMSAKDSDPPIVRFTNTQDLFDVINSTPGDFLVATNVSPNQFTEIECERDTGRNTGQKKRHRKFRFLRYNTNSRILIITIPTDVHEALHLGLYMRYRDQLVQNGRQRSWEDIGTATRRAEQGHPGGDGGEGDSTGGPKPERGNNGAWPTLVIESGDSESLGELHNDMRWWFSTSDHQVKIVLLAKCDDTRSVIILEKWEEDAQTRLGATTTRRFAANQQTPTLRQSITITQNATTNPVSYNVTRGALILSFRFLFLRDPGPGEADFIVSVQDLEDYAADVLEPSVRLAANQNRHSRPQYTNFTGQIQPVKSGSPTATQEFHGVHLPQGNKG
;
A
#
# COMPACT_ATOMS: atom_id res chain seq x y z
N MET A 1 26.02 -47.17 -78.72
CA MET A 1 25.54 -45.81 -79.05
C MET A 1 26.05 -44.85 -78.00
N ALA A 2 26.53 -43.69 -78.45
CA ALA A 2 27.29 -42.62 -77.78
C ALA A 2 26.80 -42.25 -76.36
N SER A 3 27.71 -42.08 -75.37
CA SER A 3 28.35 -40.81 -74.90
C SER A 3 27.30 -39.76 -74.42
N ILE A 4 27.46 -39.10 -73.26
CA ILE A 4 28.22 -37.85 -73.14
C ILE A 4 28.17 -37.34 -71.66
N THR A 5 29.38 -37.11 -71.12
CA THR A 5 29.92 -36.08 -70.17
C THR A 5 29.28 -35.64 -68.85
N SER A 6 30.22 -35.51 -67.90
CA SER A 6 30.31 -34.63 -66.73
C SER A 6 30.51 -33.13 -67.05
N ARG A 7 30.01 -32.24 -66.16
CA ARG A 7 30.57 -30.93 -65.71
C ARG A 7 29.55 -30.29 -64.75
N SER A 8 29.87 -30.03 -63.48
CA SER A 8 30.63 -28.88 -62.94
C SER A 8 30.01 -27.51 -63.28
N THR A 9 29.34 -26.90 -62.30
CA THR A 9 29.25 -25.44 -62.16
C THR A 9 29.42 -25.04 -60.69
N THR A 10 30.20 -23.98 -60.55
CA THR A 10 30.81 -23.34 -59.39
C THR A 10 29.85 -22.49 -58.55
N SER A 11 30.30 -22.23 -57.31
CA SER A 11 29.73 -21.37 -56.24
C SER A 11 29.41 -19.92 -56.66
N PRO A 12 28.70 -19.14 -55.82
CA PRO A 12 29.42 -18.44 -54.75
C PRO A 12 28.71 -18.40 -53.38
N SER A 13 29.58 -18.45 -52.36
CA SER A 13 29.35 -17.99 -51.00
C SER A 13 28.93 -16.52 -50.99
N VAL A 14 27.86 -16.22 -50.24
CA VAL A 14 27.56 -14.87 -49.77
C VAL A 14 27.22 -14.95 -48.29
N SER A 15 28.18 -14.50 -47.50
CA SER A 15 28.03 -14.19 -46.09
C SER A 15 27.02 -13.05 -45.91
N ALA A 16 26.04 -13.22 -45.03
CA ALA A 16 25.20 -12.13 -44.54
C ALA A 16 24.97 -12.28 -43.04
N SER A 17 25.83 -11.55 -42.32
CA SER A 17 25.69 -10.92 -41.01
C SER A 17 24.69 -11.47 -39.99
N SER A 18 25.25 -11.91 -38.88
CA SER A 18 24.60 -12.03 -37.59
C SER A 18 23.99 -10.69 -37.16
N VAL A 19 22.66 -10.64 -37.10
CA VAL A 19 21.94 -9.55 -36.44
C VAL A 19 22.01 -9.82 -34.93
N VAL A 20 22.98 -9.18 -34.29
CA VAL A 20 22.99 -8.94 -32.84
C VAL A 20 21.74 -8.12 -32.49
N PRO A 21 20.89 -8.55 -31.55
CA PRO A 21 19.83 -7.68 -31.04
C PRO A 21 20.49 -6.54 -30.24
N SER A 22 20.34 -5.33 -30.77
CA SER A 22 20.75 -4.08 -30.12
C SER A 22 20.24 -4.04 -28.69
N ALA A 23 21.16 -3.79 -27.77
CA ALA A 23 20.87 -3.38 -26.42
C ALA A 23 19.96 -2.14 -26.48
N SER A 24 18.70 -2.30 -26.07
CA SER A 24 17.79 -1.18 -25.86
C SER A 24 18.40 -0.24 -24.84
N THR A 25 18.85 0.89 -25.35
CA THR A 25 19.35 2.01 -24.59
C THR A 25 18.23 2.52 -23.70
N MET A 26 18.46 2.50 -22.38
CA MET A 26 17.59 3.12 -21.38
C MET A 26 17.32 4.58 -21.77
N PRO A 27 16.08 5.08 -21.75
CA PRO A 27 15.86 6.51 -21.84
C PRO A 27 16.30 7.16 -20.53
N THR A 28 17.52 7.70 -20.53
CA THR A 28 18.01 8.64 -19.52
C THR A 28 17.24 9.95 -19.65
N SER A 29 16.19 10.10 -18.87
CA SER A 29 15.66 11.40 -18.41
C SER A 29 14.64 11.17 -17.29
N ALA A 30 15.10 10.62 -16.17
CA ALA A 30 14.46 10.88 -14.89
C ALA A 30 14.99 12.24 -14.42
N MET A 31 14.11 13.24 -14.31
CA MET A 31 14.46 14.50 -13.66
C MET A 31 14.85 14.20 -12.23
N SER A 32 16.15 14.17 -11.94
CA SER A 32 16.68 13.99 -10.59
C SER A 32 16.01 15.01 -9.67
N ALA A 33 15.15 14.53 -8.78
CA ALA A 33 14.94 15.22 -7.52
C ALA A 33 16.33 15.43 -6.93
N LYS A 34 16.62 16.62 -6.42
CA LYS A 34 17.77 16.76 -5.53
C LYS A 34 17.34 16.05 -4.24
N ASP A 35 17.58 14.75 -4.18
CA ASP A 35 17.48 14.00 -2.95
C ASP A 35 18.57 14.53 -2.01
N SER A 36 18.16 15.23 -0.96
CA SER A 36 19.05 15.54 0.15
C SER A 36 19.32 14.26 0.93
N ASP A 37 20.55 14.09 1.40
CA ASP A 37 20.88 12.96 2.28
C ASP A 37 19.92 12.93 3.49
N PRO A 38 19.46 11.75 3.90
CA PRO A 38 18.51 11.64 4.99
C PRO A 38 19.12 12.21 6.28
N PRO A 39 18.31 12.80 7.17
CA PRO A 39 18.80 13.19 8.48
C PRO A 39 19.21 11.93 9.25
N ILE A 40 20.49 11.85 9.60
CA ILE A 40 21.08 10.71 10.33
C ILE A 40 21.47 11.16 11.73
N VAL A 41 21.01 10.41 12.74
CA VAL A 41 21.40 10.56 14.14
C VAL A 41 22.11 9.30 14.63
N ARG A 42 23.09 9.46 15.51
CA ARG A 42 23.68 8.33 16.23
C ARG A 42 22.95 8.16 17.55
N PHE A 43 22.44 6.96 17.80
CA PHE A 43 21.72 6.65 19.03
C PHE A 43 22.64 6.74 20.26
N THR A 44 22.16 7.46 21.28
CA THR A 44 22.78 7.60 22.61
C THR A 44 21.90 6.96 23.67
N ASN A 45 20.66 7.44 23.79
CA ASN A 45 19.62 6.90 24.66
C ASN A 45 18.22 7.18 24.08
N THR A 46 17.21 6.51 24.62
CA THR A 46 15.82 6.59 24.13
C THR A 46 15.21 7.98 24.23
N GLN A 47 15.53 8.74 25.29
CA GLN A 47 14.97 10.07 25.49
C GLN A 47 15.53 11.06 24.46
N ASP A 48 16.86 11.08 24.28
CA ASP A 48 17.52 11.91 23.26
C ASP A 48 16.98 11.59 21.86
N LEU A 49 16.84 10.30 21.52
CA LEU A 49 16.27 9.88 20.24
C LEU A 49 14.87 10.46 20.04
N PHE A 50 14.02 10.39 21.06
CA PHE A 50 12.65 10.91 20.96
C PHE A 50 12.60 12.43 20.85
N ASP A 51 13.51 13.13 21.53
CA ASP A 51 13.62 14.59 21.41
C ASP A 51 14.11 15.01 20.01
N VAL A 52 15.03 14.24 19.43
CA VAL A 52 15.45 14.41 18.02
C VAL A 52 14.27 14.14 17.08
N ILE A 53 13.51 13.05 17.25
CA ILE A 53 12.33 12.77 16.42
C ILE A 53 11.34 13.94 16.47
N ASN A 54 11.01 14.45 17.67
CA ASN A 54 10.03 15.53 17.81
C ASN A 54 10.49 16.87 17.22
N SER A 55 11.80 17.04 16.99
CA SER A 55 12.39 18.26 16.44
C SER A 55 12.85 18.12 14.98
N THR A 56 12.82 16.91 14.43
CA THR A 56 13.20 16.63 13.05
C THR A 56 12.12 17.18 12.11
N PRO A 57 12.46 18.07 11.16
CA PRO A 57 11.54 18.48 10.12
C PRO A 57 11.37 17.37 9.07
N GLY A 58 10.19 17.30 8.47
CA GLY A 58 9.86 16.30 7.45
C GLY A 58 9.36 14.99 8.03
N ASP A 59 9.29 13.98 7.17
CA ASP A 59 8.71 12.67 7.46
C ASP A 59 9.69 11.53 7.73
N PHE A 60 11.00 11.78 7.73
CA PHE A 60 11.98 10.70 7.74
C PHE A 60 13.15 10.97 8.69
N LEU A 61 13.61 9.92 9.40
CA LEU A 61 14.82 9.97 10.25
C LEU A 61 15.51 8.61 10.29
N VAL A 62 16.84 8.61 10.20
CA VAL A 62 17.68 7.41 10.35
C VAL A 62 18.45 7.47 11.67
N ALA A 63 18.21 6.50 12.55
CA ALA A 63 18.97 6.31 13.78
C ALA A 63 19.96 5.15 13.62
N THR A 64 21.25 5.44 13.81
CA THR A 64 22.35 4.46 13.71
C THR A 64 22.80 4.00 15.10
N ASN A 65 23.52 2.88 15.16
CA ASN A 65 24.07 2.32 16.40
C ASN A 65 23.01 1.93 17.44
N VAL A 66 21.84 1.47 16.98
CA VAL A 66 20.77 0.94 17.82
C VAL A 66 20.93 -0.58 17.94
N SER A 67 21.41 -1.08 19.08
CA SER A 67 21.48 -2.53 19.32
C SER A 67 20.08 -3.16 19.47
N PRO A 68 19.93 -4.48 19.30
CA PRO A 68 18.61 -5.14 19.41
C PRO A 68 17.95 -4.95 20.78
N ASN A 69 18.74 -4.96 21.86
CA ASN A 69 18.25 -4.69 23.21
C ASN A 69 17.75 -3.24 23.34
N GLN A 70 18.51 -2.27 22.81
CA GLN A 70 18.09 -0.88 22.78
C GLN A 70 16.85 -0.67 21.91
N PHE A 71 16.73 -1.36 20.78
CA PHE A 71 15.53 -1.30 19.95
C PHE A 71 14.31 -1.82 20.72
N THR A 72 14.45 -2.93 21.45
CA THR A 72 13.39 -3.45 22.33
C THR A 72 12.98 -2.44 23.40
N GLU A 73 13.94 -1.73 24.00
CA GLU A 73 13.67 -0.66 24.97
C GLU A 73 12.94 0.53 24.32
N ILE A 74 13.34 0.91 23.10
CA ILE A 74 12.70 1.97 22.30
C ILE A 74 11.25 1.59 21.95
N GLU A 75 11.00 0.36 21.49
CA GLU A 75 9.66 -0.19 21.22
C GLU A 75 8.80 -0.16 22.49
N CYS A 76 9.34 -0.65 23.59
CA CYS A 76 8.66 -0.67 24.88
C CYS A 76 8.28 0.75 25.35
N GLU A 77 9.19 1.72 25.23
CA GLU A 77 8.92 3.10 25.65
C GLU A 77 7.91 3.78 24.72
N ARG A 78 7.97 3.53 23.40
CA ARG A 78 6.97 4.02 22.43
C ARG A 78 5.56 3.50 22.78
N ASP A 79 5.44 2.21 23.07
CA ASP A 79 4.14 1.54 23.24
C ASP A 79 3.53 1.75 24.64
N THR A 80 4.38 1.86 25.68
CA THR A 80 3.92 1.88 27.08
C THR A 80 4.12 3.21 27.79
N GLY A 81 5.06 4.06 27.34
CA GLY A 81 5.42 5.32 28.01
C GLY A 81 6.02 5.13 29.42
N ARG A 82 6.58 3.95 29.71
CA ARG A 82 6.94 3.51 31.07
C ARG A 82 7.90 4.43 31.81
N ASN A 83 8.82 5.12 31.15
CA ASN A 83 9.90 5.83 31.82
C ASN A 83 9.65 7.32 32.06
N THR A 84 8.51 7.88 31.66
CA THR A 84 8.28 9.34 31.76
C THR A 84 7.31 9.78 32.85
N GLY A 85 6.61 8.87 33.52
CA GLY A 85 5.54 9.22 34.49
C GLY A 85 4.38 10.02 33.89
N GLN A 86 4.37 10.19 32.56
CA GLN A 86 3.37 10.92 31.81
C GLN A 86 2.41 9.93 31.16
N LYS A 87 1.10 10.23 31.22
CA LYS A 87 0.03 9.45 30.55
C LYS A 87 0.45 9.08 29.12
N LYS A 88 0.19 7.84 28.71
CA LYS A 88 0.38 7.28 27.36
C LYS A 88 0.43 8.39 26.30
N ARG A 89 1.63 8.85 25.97
CA ARG A 89 1.82 9.73 24.83
C ARG A 89 1.68 8.83 23.61
N HIS A 90 0.58 8.96 22.87
CA HIS A 90 0.55 8.49 21.48
C HIS A 90 1.64 9.25 20.75
N ARG A 91 2.83 8.64 20.62
CA ARG A 91 3.98 9.26 19.98
C ARG A 91 3.69 9.34 18.47
N LYS A 92 4.00 10.48 17.86
CA LYS A 92 3.64 10.81 16.47
C LYS A 92 4.69 10.31 15.46
N PHE A 93 5.16 9.08 15.63
CA PHE A 93 6.15 8.47 14.72
C PHE A 93 5.95 6.94 14.66
N ARG A 94 6.44 6.33 13.58
CA ARG A 94 6.39 4.88 13.31
C ARG A 94 7.79 4.32 13.09
N PHE A 95 7.95 3.02 13.32
CA PHE A 95 9.21 2.35 12.99
C PHE A 95 9.07 1.69 11.63
N LEU A 96 9.43 2.44 10.59
CA LEU A 96 9.38 2.00 9.21
C LEU A 96 10.17 0.71 9.04
N ARG A 97 11.39 0.67 9.57
CA ARG A 97 12.26 -0.50 9.46
C ARG A 97 13.33 -0.54 10.54
N TYR A 98 13.61 -1.72 11.07
CA TYR A 98 14.80 -2.01 11.86
C TYR A 98 15.63 -3.12 11.20
N ASN A 99 16.95 -2.92 11.17
CA ASN A 99 17.91 -3.91 10.70
C ASN A 99 18.94 -4.22 11.79
N THR A 100 18.87 -5.43 12.32
CA THR A 100 19.68 -5.96 13.42
C THR A 100 21.17 -5.97 13.09
N ASN A 101 21.52 -6.38 11.86
CA ASN A 101 22.92 -6.53 11.43
C ASN A 101 23.63 -5.18 11.31
N SER A 102 22.98 -4.20 10.69
CA SER A 102 23.52 -2.84 10.51
C SER A 102 23.26 -1.94 11.72
N ARG A 103 22.38 -2.33 12.65
CA ARG A 103 21.96 -1.55 13.81
C ARG A 103 21.37 -0.20 13.42
N ILE A 104 20.57 -0.21 12.36
CA ILE A 104 19.89 0.95 11.80
C ILE A 104 18.39 0.83 12.09
N LEU A 105 17.83 1.89 12.67
CA LEU A 105 16.40 2.11 12.84
C LEU A 105 15.97 3.27 11.94
N ILE A 106 15.05 3.00 11.02
CA ILE A 106 14.43 3.97 10.13
C ILE A 106 13.05 4.32 10.68
N ILE A 107 12.77 5.62 10.77
CA ILE A 107 11.63 6.17 11.48
C ILE A 107 10.86 7.05 10.52
N THR A 108 9.54 6.81 10.44
CA THR A 108 8.60 7.71 9.77
C THR A 108 8.05 8.70 10.79
N ILE A 109 7.97 9.97 10.41
CA ILE A 109 7.42 11.08 11.19
C ILE A 109 6.22 11.63 10.41
N PRO A 110 5.01 11.06 10.54
CA PRO A 110 3.92 11.40 9.65
C PRO A 110 3.62 12.90 9.59
N THR A 111 3.76 13.48 8.39
CA THR A 111 3.28 14.81 8.03
C THR A 111 1.92 14.70 7.36
N ASP A 112 1.19 15.80 7.24
CA ASP A 112 -0.09 15.76 6.52
C ASP A 112 0.13 15.40 5.03
N VAL A 113 1.26 15.80 4.43
CA VAL A 113 1.60 15.46 3.04
C VAL A 113 1.90 13.97 2.90
N HIS A 114 2.72 13.44 3.80
CA HIS A 114 3.04 12.01 3.88
C HIS A 114 1.75 11.17 4.00
N GLU A 115 0.89 11.47 4.96
CA GLU A 115 -0.38 10.73 5.14
C GLU A 115 -1.27 10.81 3.90
N ALA A 116 -1.38 11.98 3.26
CA ALA A 116 -2.17 12.13 2.05
C ALA A 116 -1.61 11.33 0.86
N LEU A 117 -0.28 11.21 0.73
CA LEU A 117 0.36 10.48 -0.35
C LEU A 117 -0.07 9.01 -0.37
N HIS A 118 0.06 8.31 0.76
CA HIS A 118 -0.27 6.88 0.80
C HIS A 118 -1.77 6.63 0.96
N LEU A 119 -2.47 7.39 1.81
CA LEU A 119 -3.90 7.19 2.05
C LEU A 119 -4.73 7.52 0.80
N GLY A 120 -4.36 8.56 0.04
CA GLY A 120 -5.09 8.95 -1.16
C GLY A 120 -5.13 7.81 -2.20
N LEU A 121 -4.00 7.15 -2.43
CA LEU A 121 -3.93 5.99 -3.32
C LEU A 121 -4.66 4.78 -2.74
N TYR A 122 -4.46 4.48 -1.46
CA TYR A 122 -5.08 3.33 -0.81
C TYR A 122 -6.61 3.45 -0.81
N MET A 123 -7.16 4.63 -0.52
CA MET A 123 -8.61 4.87 -0.51
C MET A 123 -9.23 4.71 -1.90
N ARG A 124 -8.58 5.19 -2.97
CA ARG A 124 -9.08 4.99 -4.34
C ARG A 124 -9.13 3.51 -4.73
N TYR A 125 -8.13 2.74 -4.31
CA TYR A 125 -8.15 1.29 -4.46
C TYR A 125 -9.30 0.65 -3.65
N ARG A 126 -9.48 1.06 -2.38
CA ARG A 126 -10.56 0.57 -1.51
C ARG A 126 -11.96 0.91 -2.05
N ASP A 127 -12.14 2.10 -2.59
CA ASP A 127 -13.41 2.51 -3.19
C ASP A 127 -13.76 1.63 -4.40
N GLN A 128 -12.79 1.30 -5.25
CA GLN A 128 -13.01 0.34 -6.34
C GLN A 128 -13.33 -1.06 -5.82
N LEU A 129 -12.72 -1.51 -4.72
CA LEU A 129 -13.12 -2.78 -4.11
C LEU A 129 -14.57 -2.77 -3.65
N VAL A 130 -15.03 -1.68 -3.04
CA VAL A 130 -16.42 -1.53 -2.59
C VAL A 130 -17.38 -1.49 -3.78
N GLN A 131 -17.07 -0.69 -4.80
CA GLN A 131 -17.89 -0.56 -6.01
C GLN A 131 -18.03 -1.90 -6.75
N ASN A 132 -16.99 -2.72 -6.72
CA ASN A 132 -16.98 -4.05 -7.32
C ASN A 132 -17.48 -5.16 -6.37
N GLY A 133 -18.03 -4.83 -5.20
CA GLY A 133 -18.59 -5.80 -4.25
C GLY A 133 -17.56 -6.72 -3.58
N ARG A 134 -16.28 -6.32 -3.55
CA ARG A 134 -15.12 -7.13 -3.12
C ARG A 134 -14.50 -6.70 -1.81
N GLN A 135 -15.09 -5.74 -1.11
CA GLN A 135 -14.57 -5.23 0.16
C GLN A 135 -14.35 -6.32 1.22
N ARG A 136 -15.09 -7.43 1.15
CA ARG A 136 -14.95 -8.60 2.07
C ARG A 136 -13.87 -9.60 1.65
N SER A 137 -13.39 -9.52 0.41
CA SER A 137 -12.31 -10.35 -0.13
C SER A 137 -10.94 -9.72 0.09
N TRP A 138 -10.86 -8.63 0.85
CA TRP A 138 -9.63 -7.90 1.13
C TRP A 138 -9.49 -7.66 2.62
N GLU A 139 -8.28 -7.85 3.13
CA GLU A 139 -7.85 -7.50 4.47
C GLU A 139 -7.10 -6.17 4.45
N ASP A 140 -7.62 -5.19 5.18
CA ASP A 140 -6.86 -4.00 5.55
C ASP A 140 -5.86 -4.39 6.65
N ILE A 141 -4.58 -4.49 6.29
CA ILE A 141 -3.49 -4.77 7.24
C ILE A 141 -2.99 -3.45 7.85
N GLY A 142 -2.98 -2.38 7.06
CA GLY A 142 -2.54 -1.06 7.49
C GLY A 142 -1.07 -1.07 7.92
N THR A 143 -0.79 -0.55 9.10
CA THR A 143 0.57 -0.31 9.62
C THR A 143 1.07 -1.42 10.55
N ALA A 144 0.51 -2.63 10.46
CA ALA A 144 0.91 -3.72 11.32
C ALA A 144 2.38 -4.12 11.08
N THR A 145 3.18 -4.18 12.14
CA THR A 145 4.59 -4.59 12.06
C THR A 145 4.73 -5.99 11.47
N ARG A 146 5.50 -6.13 10.40
CA ARG A 146 5.90 -7.41 9.81
C ARG A 146 7.35 -7.71 10.17
N ARG A 147 7.62 -8.95 10.57
CA ARG A 147 8.94 -9.39 11.02
C ARG A 147 9.42 -10.56 10.16
N ALA A 148 10.73 -10.60 9.91
CA ALA A 148 11.37 -11.71 9.20
C ALA A 148 11.15 -13.05 9.94
N GLU A 149 11.23 -13.02 11.27
CA GLU A 149 10.88 -14.15 12.14
C GLU A 149 9.76 -13.76 13.11
N GLN A 150 8.68 -14.55 13.12
CA GLN A 150 7.54 -14.31 14.01
C GLN A 150 7.92 -14.52 15.47
N GLY A 151 7.48 -13.62 16.36
CA GLY A 151 7.70 -13.76 17.80
C GLY A 151 9.10 -13.35 18.28
N HIS A 152 9.86 -12.62 17.46
CA HIS A 152 11.18 -12.07 17.83
C HIS A 152 11.11 -10.54 18.03
N PRO A 153 10.76 -10.05 19.25
CA PRO A 153 10.93 -8.65 19.62
C PRO A 153 12.39 -8.21 19.42
N GLY A 154 12.60 -6.95 19.05
CA GLY A 154 13.97 -6.45 18.82
C GLY A 154 14.66 -6.98 17.56
N GLY A 155 13.99 -7.80 16.74
CA GLY A 155 14.51 -8.34 15.48
C GLY A 155 14.07 -7.56 14.25
N ASP A 156 14.58 -7.95 13.09
CA ASP A 156 14.28 -7.35 11.79
C ASP A 156 12.76 -7.29 11.53
N GLY A 157 12.29 -6.09 11.26
CA GLY A 157 10.88 -5.84 10.98
C GLY A 157 10.64 -4.44 10.44
N GLY A 158 9.42 -4.23 9.96
CA GLY A 158 8.99 -2.97 9.39
C GLY A 158 7.49 -2.80 9.38
N GLU A 159 7.05 -1.55 9.26
CA GLU A 159 5.66 -1.11 9.27
C GLU A 159 5.43 -0.33 7.98
N GLY A 160 4.60 -0.85 7.07
CA GLY A 160 4.30 -0.12 5.83
C GLY A 160 3.24 0.95 6.05
N ASP A 161 3.27 2.02 5.26
CA ASP A 161 2.33 3.13 5.43
C ASP A 161 0.87 2.72 5.15
N SER A 162 0.65 1.93 4.09
CA SER A 162 -0.63 1.29 3.82
C SER A 162 -0.45 -0.07 3.16
N THR A 163 -0.99 -1.10 3.81
CA THR A 163 -0.83 -2.47 3.33
C THR A 163 -2.14 -3.25 3.37
N GLY A 164 -2.23 -4.26 2.50
CA GLY A 164 -3.39 -5.15 2.47
C GLY A 164 -3.14 -6.40 1.64
N GLY A 165 -4.07 -7.35 1.75
CA GLY A 165 -4.00 -8.60 1.00
C GLY A 165 -5.35 -9.29 0.84
N PRO A 166 -5.42 -10.32 -0.02
CA PRO A 166 -6.66 -10.99 -0.33
C PRO A 166 -7.08 -11.96 0.77
N LYS A 167 -8.41 -12.09 0.95
CA LYS A 167 -9.02 -13.15 1.76
C LYS A 167 -9.70 -14.17 0.85
N PRO A 168 -9.53 -15.48 1.13
CA PRO A 168 -8.83 -16.07 2.29
C PRO A 168 -7.31 -16.27 2.11
N GLU A 169 -6.73 -16.04 0.93
CA GLU A 169 -5.37 -16.45 0.56
C GLU A 169 -4.26 -15.84 1.44
N ARG A 170 -4.54 -14.72 2.09
CA ARG A 170 -3.68 -14.04 3.08
C ARG A 170 -4.43 -13.68 4.38
N GLY A 171 -5.56 -14.32 4.66
CA GLY A 171 -6.43 -13.98 5.80
C GLY A 171 -5.93 -14.41 7.19
N ASN A 172 -4.68 -14.87 7.32
CA ASN A 172 -4.14 -15.41 8.55
C ASN A 172 -3.40 -14.32 9.34
N ASN A 173 -3.47 -14.37 10.67
CA ASN A 173 -2.65 -13.50 11.52
C ASN A 173 -1.16 -13.65 11.16
N GLY A 174 -0.48 -12.53 10.95
CA GLY A 174 0.93 -12.53 10.60
C GLY A 174 1.25 -12.74 9.11
N ALA A 175 0.26 -12.99 8.24
CA ALA A 175 0.49 -13.12 6.79
C ALA A 175 1.01 -11.82 6.16
N TRP A 176 1.97 -11.92 5.25
CA TRP A 176 2.48 -10.77 4.51
C TRP A 176 1.40 -10.22 3.55
N PRO A 177 1.32 -8.88 3.36
CA PRO A 177 0.43 -8.27 2.38
C PRO A 177 0.82 -8.66 0.95
N THR A 178 -0.10 -8.46 -0.01
CA THR A 178 0.24 -8.50 -1.45
C THR A 178 0.47 -7.10 -2.03
N LEU A 179 -0.17 -6.08 -1.43
CA LEU A 179 0.01 -4.67 -1.75
C LEU A 179 0.64 -3.93 -0.57
N VAL A 180 1.71 -3.21 -0.85
CA VAL A 180 2.33 -2.24 0.04
C VAL A 180 2.38 -0.89 -0.67
N ILE A 181 2.04 0.17 0.04
CA ILE A 181 2.25 1.56 -0.38
C ILE A 181 3.18 2.19 0.64
N GLU A 182 4.26 2.79 0.17
CA GLU A 182 5.18 3.63 0.96
C GLU A 182 5.21 5.04 0.39
N SER A 183 5.31 6.02 1.28
CA SER A 183 5.29 7.43 0.94
C SER A 183 6.49 8.18 1.51
N GLY A 184 6.92 9.20 0.77
CA GLY A 184 8.03 10.06 1.18
C GLY A 184 7.83 11.49 0.71
N ASP A 185 7.85 12.46 1.62
CA ASP A 185 7.94 13.90 1.33
C ASP A 185 9.37 14.42 1.50
N SER A 186 10.03 14.07 2.59
CA SER A 186 11.43 14.38 2.90
C SER A 186 12.33 13.17 2.69
N GLU A 187 11.77 11.97 2.77
CA GLU A 187 12.44 10.75 2.34
C GLU A 187 12.82 10.81 0.86
N SER A 188 14.04 10.38 0.55
CA SER A 188 14.56 10.32 -0.81
C SER A 188 13.93 9.19 -1.62
N LEU A 189 13.89 9.32 -2.94
CA LEU A 189 13.43 8.20 -3.78
C LEU A 189 14.36 6.98 -3.65
N GLY A 190 15.65 7.22 -3.39
CA GLY A 190 16.63 6.16 -3.14
C GLY A 190 16.34 5.32 -1.88
N GLU A 191 15.86 5.95 -0.80
CA GLU A 191 15.45 5.22 0.42
C GLU A 191 14.14 4.47 0.22
N LEU A 192 13.17 5.07 -0.47
CA LEU A 192 11.94 4.36 -0.88
C LEU A 192 12.24 3.12 -1.74
N HIS A 193 13.27 3.16 -2.60
CA HIS A 193 13.74 1.97 -3.31
C HIS A 193 14.34 0.91 -2.38
N ASN A 194 15.03 1.33 -1.31
CA ASN A 194 15.57 0.39 -0.32
C ASN A 194 14.43 -0.31 0.44
N ASP A 195 13.38 0.43 0.77
CA ASP A 195 12.21 -0.14 1.46
C ASP A 195 11.42 -1.06 0.54
N MET A 196 11.23 -0.70 -0.73
CA MET A 196 10.68 -1.60 -1.74
C MET A 196 11.44 -2.93 -1.82
N ARG A 197 12.79 -2.87 -1.90
CA ARG A 197 13.61 -4.10 -1.94
C ARG A 197 13.41 -4.93 -0.68
N TRP A 198 13.36 -4.27 0.49
CA TRP A 198 13.18 -4.94 1.77
C TRP A 198 11.84 -5.68 1.84
N TRP A 199 10.74 -5.08 1.38
CA TRP A 199 9.42 -5.72 1.36
C TRP A 199 9.41 -7.00 0.52
N PHE A 200 9.98 -6.95 -0.69
CA PHE A 200 10.07 -8.12 -1.54
C PHE A 200 10.96 -9.20 -0.94
N SER A 201 12.20 -8.86 -0.54
CA SER A 201 13.15 -9.87 -0.05
C SER A 201 12.76 -10.47 1.30
N THR A 202 12.30 -9.64 2.24
CA THR A 202 12.02 -10.09 3.63
C THR A 202 10.74 -10.88 3.72
N SER A 203 9.77 -10.60 2.83
CA SER A 203 8.52 -11.36 2.76
C SER A 203 8.67 -12.72 2.08
N ASP A 204 9.88 -13.12 1.66
CA ASP A 204 10.09 -14.26 0.76
C ASP A 204 9.21 -14.13 -0.50
N HIS A 205 9.23 -12.93 -1.09
CA HIS A 205 8.48 -12.58 -2.29
C HIS A 205 6.96 -12.77 -2.15
N GLN A 206 6.42 -12.72 -0.93
CA GLN A 206 4.97 -12.81 -0.70
C GLN A 206 4.25 -11.50 -1.02
N VAL A 207 4.94 -10.36 -0.84
CA VAL A 207 4.53 -9.07 -1.40
C VAL A 207 4.63 -9.14 -2.93
N LYS A 208 3.63 -8.62 -3.64
CA LYS A 208 3.56 -8.69 -5.11
C LYS A 208 3.59 -7.34 -5.79
N ILE A 209 3.08 -6.31 -5.12
CA ILE A 209 3.09 -4.94 -5.59
C ILE A 209 3.61 -4.05 -4.45
N VAL A 210 4.62 -3.24 -4.75
CA VAL A 210 5.01 -2.09 -3.92
C VAL A 210 4.76 -0.83 -4.74
N LEU A 211 3.95 0.09 -4.20
CA LEU A 211 3.75 1.43 -4.73
C LEU A 211 4.58 2.42 -3.91
N LEU A 212 5.44 3.17 -4.57
CA LEU A 212 6.18 4.26 -3.95
C LEU A 212 5.53 5.57 -4.37
N ALA A 213 5.20 6.42 -3.40
CA ALA A 213 4.61 7.74 -3.63
C ALA A 213 5.53 8.82 -3.05
N LYS A 214 6.32 9.44 -3.92
CA LYS A 214 7.27 10.51 -3.55
C LYS A 214 6.65 11.87 -3.87
N CYS A 215 6.55 12.75 -2.88
CA CYS A 215 6.30 14.17 -3.12
C CYS A 215 7.63 14.93 -3.16
N ASP A 216 7.78 15.81 -4.13
CA ASP A 216 8.74 16.90 -4.13
C ASP A 216 7.97 18.21 -4.09
N ASP A 217 7.75 18.71 -2.87
CA ASP A 217 6.98 19.92 -2.62
C ASP A 217 7.63 21.15 -3.28
N THR A 218 8.97 21.19 -3.31
CA THR A 218 9.72 22.32 -3.89
C THR A 218 9.49 22.47 -5.39
N ARG A 219 9.24 21.36 -6.08
CA ARG A 219 8.90 21.34 -7.52
C ARG A 219 7.42 21.15 -7.78
N SER A 220 6.60 20.98 -6.73
CA SER A 220 5.17 20.64 -6.82
C SER A 220 4.92 19.43 -7.73
N VAL A 221 5.71 18.37 -7.49
CA VAL A 221 5.70 17.14 -8.28
C VAL A 221 5.42 15.94 -7.38
N ILE A 222 4.58 15.02 -7.85
CA ILE A 222 4.45 13.68 -7.28
C ILE A 222 5.03 12.66 -8.25
N ILE A 223 5.82 11.73 -7.75
CA ILE A 223 6.34 10.59 -8.49
C ILE A 223 5.71 9.33 -7.88
N LEU A 224 5.02 8.57 -8.72
CA LEU A 224 4.49 7.26 -8.38
C LEU A 224 5.28 6.19 -9.10
N GLU A 225 5.82 5.22 -8.37
CA GLU A 225 6.45 4.05 -8.96
C GLU A 225 5.72 2.78 -8.54
N LYS A 226 5.31 1.99 -9.53
CA LYS A 226 4.78 0.65 -9.31
C LYS A 226 5.85 -0.39 -9.60
N TRP A 227 6.25 -1.07 -8.54
CA TRP A 227 7.17 -2.20 -8.57
C TRP A 227 6.40 -3.50 -8.42
N GLU A 228 6.73 -4.49 -9.24
CA GLU A 228 6.10 -5.81 -9.20
C GLU A 228 7.14 -6.91 -9.23
N GLU A 229 6.78 -8.04 -8.64
CA GLU A 229 7.56 -9.26 -8.71
C GLU A 229 6.69 -10.45 -9.14
N ASP A 230 6.94 -10.92 -10.36
CA ASP A 230 6.32 -12.13 -10.85
C ASP A 230 7.15 -13.34 -10.39
N ALA A 231 6.49 -14.32 -9.79
CA ALA A 231 7.15 -15.57 -9.53
C ALA A 231 7.34 -16.27 -10.87
N GLN A 232 8.49 -16.07 -11.53
CA GLN A 232 8.87 -16.86 -12.68
C GLN A 232 9.03 -18.33 -12.25
N THR A 233 7.94 -19.08 -12.24
CA THR A 233 7.98 -20.54 -12.32
C THR A 233 8.46 -20.89 -13.71
N ARG A 234 9.78 -20.94 -13.91
CA ARG A 234 10.37 -21.58 -15.09
C ARG A 234 10.01 -23.07 -15.03
N LEU A 235 8.87 -23.45 -15.61
CA LEU A 235 8.53 -24.83 -15.89
C LEU A 235 9.52 -25.35 -16.94
N GLY A 236 10.53 -26.10 -16.50
CA GLY A 236 11.42 -26.85 -17.40
C GLY A 236 12.91 -26.84 -17.07
N ALA A 237 13.38 -26.05 -16.10
CA ALA A 237 14.80 -26.06 -15.73
C ALA A 237 15.01 -26.77 -14.39
N THR A 238 15.85 -27.80 -14.36
CA THR A 238 16.40 -28.45 -13.15
C THR A 238 17.37 -27.51 -12.43
N THR A 239 16.98 -26.25 -12.25
CA THR A 239 17.67 -25.29 -11.38
C THR A 239 17.06 -25.48 -10.00
N THR A 240 17.86 -25.91 -9.03
CA THR A 240 17.43 -26.13 -7.65
C THR A 240 16.66 -24.90 -7.16
N ARG A 241 15.50 -25.11 -6.50
CA ARG A 241 14.57 -24.04 -6.09
C ARG A 241 15.25 -22.84 -5.39
N ARG A 242 16.38 -23.07 -4.70
CA ARG A 242 17.21 -22.03 -4.07
C ARG A 242 17.86 -21.05 -5.07
N PHE A 243 18.24 -21.48 -6.27
CA PHE A 243 18.84 -20.60 -7.28
C PHE A 243 17.81 -19.77 -8.04
N ALA A 244 16.56 -20.26 -8.19
CA ALA A 244 15.47 -19.53 -8.83
C ALA A 244 14.83 -18.49 -7.90
N ALA A 245 14.75 -18.77 -6.59
CA ALA A 245 14.35 -17.78 -5.57
C ALA A 245 15.34 -16.60 -5.55
N ASN A 246 16.64 -16.86 -5.67
CA ASN A 246 17.69 -15.83 -5.71
C ASN A 246 17.72 -14.95 -6.98
N GLN A 247 16.77 -15.11 -7.92
CA GLN A 247 16.70 -14.29 -9.15
C GLN A 247 15.39 -13.52 -9.29
N GLN A 248 14.45 -13.62 -8.35
CA GLN A 248 13.30 -12.72 -8.35
C GLN A 248 13.81 -11.33 -7.98
N THR A 249 13.78 -10.44 -8.98
CA THR A 249 14.21 -9.06 -8.87
C THR A 249 12.98 -8.19 -9.12
N PRO A 250 12.63 -7.29 -8.18
CA PRO A 250 11.56 -6.34 -8.38
C PRO A 250 11.76 -5.57 -9.68
N THR A 251 10.72 -5.50 -10.50
CA THR A 251 10.75 -4.81 -11.79
C THR A 251 9.89 -3.55 -11.70
N LEU A 252 10.44 -2.41 -12.08
CA LEU A 252 9.67 -1.18 -12.26
C LEU A 252 8.74 -1.35 -13.47
N ARG A 253 7.43 -1.29 -13.24
CA ARG A 253 6.40 -1.50 -14.27
C ARG A 253 5.77 -0.22 -14.74
N GLN A 254 5.57 0.73 -13.84
CA GLN A 254 5.09 2.07 -14.15
C GLN A 254 5.87 3.08 -13.30
N SER A 255 6.24 4.19 -13.93
CA SER A 255 6.73 5.39 -13.25
C SER A 255 5.87 6.53 -13.79
N ILE A 256 5.05 7.13 -12.94
CA ILE A 256 4.11 8.20 -13.28
C ILE A 256 4.59 9.45 -12.55
N THR A 257 4.82 10.51 -13.29
CA THR A 257 5.05 11.84 -12.74
C THR A 257 3.80 12.67 -12.91
N ILE A 258 3.35 13.29 -11.82
CA ILE A 258 2.26 14.25 -11.79
C ILE A 258 2.87 15.62 -11.46
N THR A 259 2.69 16.60 -12.32
CA THR A 259 3.23 17.95 -12.14
C THR A 259 2.09 18.96 -12.04
N GLN A 260 2.11 19.77 -10.98
CA GLN A 260 1.16 20.87 -10.84
C GLN A 260 1.48 21.97 -11.85
N ASN A 261 0.45 22.47 -12.53
CA ASN A 261 0.52 23.67 -13.33
C ASN A 261 -0.26 24.80 -12.65
N ALA A 262 0.44 25.56 -11.83
CA ALA A 262 -0.13 26.69 -11.07
C ALA A 262 -0.50 27.91 -11.95
N THR A 263 -0.23 27.89 -13.26
CA THR A 263 -0.57 29.01 -14.16
C THR A 263 -2.01 28.98 -14.67
N THR A 264 -2.74 27.87 -14.45
CA THR A 264 -4.15 27.74 -14.84
C THR A 264 -5.09 28.06 -13.67
N ASN A 265 -6.32 28.46 -13.98
CA ASN A 265 -7.39 28.63 -12.99
C ASN A 265 -8.68 27.91 -13.48
N PRO A 266 -9.11 26.81 -12.84
CA PRO A 266 -8.48 26.18 -11.67
C PRO A 266 -7.08 25.62 -11.97
N VAL A 267 -6.29 25.37 -10.92
CA VAL A 267 -5.00 24.68 -11.04
C VAL A 267 -5.22 23.35 -11.76
N SER A 268 -4.31 23.01 -12.66
CA SER A 268 -4.36 21.78 -13.44
C SER A 268 -3.15 20.91 -13.14
N TYR A 269 -3.27 19.62 -13.43
CA TYR A 269 -2.23 18.64 -13.18
C TYR A 269 -1.89 17.91 -14.48
N ASN A 270 -0.60 17.77 -14.77
CA ASN A 270 -0.16 16.96 -15.90
C ASN A 270 0.25 15.57 -15.39
N VAL A 271 -0.46 14.53 -15.84
CA VAL A 271 -0.13 13.13 -15.52
C VAL A 271 0.60 12.50 -16.70
N THR A 272 1.83 12.08 -16.47
CA THR A 272 2.62 11.35 -17.48
C THR A 272 2.27 9.85 -17.48
N ARG A 273 2.37 9.20 -18.64
CA ARG A 273 2.22 7.74 -18.80
C ARG A 273 0.88 7.15 -18.35
N GLY A 274 -0.15 7.97 -18.22
CA GLY A 274 -1.55 7.56 -18.11
C GLY A 274 -1.95 7.06 -16.71
N ALA A 275 -2.97 6.21 -16.68
CA ALA A 275 -3.55 5.67 -15.44
C ALA A 275 -2.57 4.73 -14.70
N LEU A 276 -2.68 4.69 -13.37
CA LEU A 276 -2.02 3.68 -12.55
C LEU A 276 -2.85 2.39 -12.57
N ILE A 277 -2.23 1.26 -12.92
CA ILE A 277 -2.92 -0.02 -13.10
C ILE A 277 -2.35 -1.03 -12.11
N LEU A 278 -3.19 -1.55 -11.21
CA LEU A 278 -2.82 -2.60 -10.26
C LEU A 278 -3.39 -3.93 -10.71
N SER A 279 -2.50 -4.88 -11.02
CA SER A 279 -2.91 -6.15 -11.59
C SER A 279 -3.71 -6.98 -10.61
N PHE A 280 -4.93 -7.37 -11.01
CA PHE A 280 -5.82 -8.21 -10.21
C PHE A 280 -5.13 -9.49 -9.77
N ARG A 281 -4.41 -10.12 -10.69
CA ARG A 281 -3.67 -11.36 -10.47
C ARG A 281 -2.67 -11.27 -9.33
N PHE A 282 -1.99 -10.14 -9.18
CA PHE A 282 -1.00 -9.95 -8.13
C PHE A 282 -1.64 -9.57 -6.80
N LEU A 283 -2.72 -8.77 -6.84
CA LEU A 283 -3.47 -8.42 -5.64
C LEU A 283 -4.16 -9.65 -5.03
N PHE A 284 -4.81 -10.48 -5.85
CA PHE A 284 -5.64 -11.60 -5.41
C PHE A 284 -5.01 -12.98 -5.54
N LEU A 285 -3.79 -13.07 -6.07
CA LEU A 285 -3.03 -14.32 -6.23
C LEU A 285 -3.73 -15.39 -7.09
N ARG A 286 -4.60 -14.95 -8.01
CA ARG A 286 -5.33 -15.79 -8.96
C ARG A 286 -5.74 -14.99 -10.19
N ASP A 287 -5.99 -15.67 -11.31
CA ASP A 287 -6.49 -15.01 -12.50
C ASP A 287 -7.89 -14.38 -12.27
N PRO A 288 -8.20 -13.27 -12.96
CA PRO A 288 -9.51 -12.66 -12.90
C PRO A 288 -10.58 -13.59 -13.51
N GLY A 289 -11.69 -13.74 -12.80
CA GLY A 289 -12.92 -14.37 -13.28
C GLY A 289 -13.82 -13.41 -14.06
N PRO A 290 -15.05 -13.85 -14.42
CA PRO A 290 -16.01 -13.00 -15.11
C PRO A 290 -16.33 -11.72 -14.33
N GLY A 291 -16.18 -10.57 -14.98
CA GLY A 291 -16.41 -9.26 -14.36
C GLY A 291 -15.30 -8.80 -13.41
N GLU A 292 -14.20 -9.54 -13.32
CA GLU A 292 -12.98 -9.11 -12.62
C GLU A 292 -11.98 -8.56 -13.63
N ALA A 293 -11.28 -7.50 -13.24
CA ALA A 293 -10.26 -6.86 -14.03
C ALA A 293 -9.25 -6.19 -13.10
N ASP A 294 -8.16 -5.71 -13.69
CA ASP A 294 -7.20 -4.87 -13.01
C ASP A 294 -7.86 -3.61 -12.43
N PHE A 295 -7.32 -3.12 -11.32
CA PHE A 295 -7.78 -1.89 -10.70
C PHE A 295 -7.09 -0.71 -11.37
N ILE A 296 -7.89 0.28 -11.78
CA ILE A 296 -7.40 1.39 -12.59
C ILE A 296 -7.66 2.68 -11.83
N VAL A 297 -6.60 3.33 -11.33
CA VAL A 297 -6.69 4.71 -10.86
C VAL A 297 -6.53 5.59 -12.09
N SER A 298 -7.65 6.15 -12.56
CA SER A 298 -7.71 6.87 -13.83
C SER A 298 -6.82 8.12 -13.82
N VAL A 299 -6.57 8.71 -15.00
CA VAL A 299 -5.85 9.99 -15.07
C VAL A 299 -6.58 11.07 -14.26
N GLN A 300 -7.91 11.14 -14.36
CA GLN A 300 -8.71 12.08 -13.56
C GLN A 300 -8.56 11.83 -12.06
N ASP A 301 -8.60 10.57 -11.63
CA ASP A 301 -8.39 10.22 -10.22
C ASP A 301 -6.99 10.61 -9.73
N LEU A 302 -5.97 10.52 -10.59
CA LEU A 302 -4.60 10.92 -10.29
C LEU A 302 -4.45 12.45 -10.21
N GLU A 303 -5.16 13.20 -11.05
CA GLU A 303 -5.24 14.67 -10.96
C GLU A 303 -5.93 15.09 -9.65
N ASP A 304 -7.06 14.48 -9.30
CA ASP A 304 -7.78 14.73 -8.05
C ASP A 304 -6.91 14.36 -6.82
N TYR A 305 -6.21 13.22 -6.89
CA TYR A 305 -5.23 12.81 -5.89
C TYR A 305 -4.11 13.84 -5.72
N ALA A 306 -3.57 14.37 -6.82
CA ALA A 306 -2.53 15.38 -6.75
C ALA A 306 -3.03 16.70 -6.13
N ALA A 307 -4.29 17.08 -6.40
CA ALA A 307 -4.91 18.22 -5.73
C ALA A 307 -5.00 18.01 -4.20
N ASP A 308 -5.43 16.83 -3.75
CA ASP A 308 -5.50 16.49 -2.32
C ASP A 308 -4.12 16.56 -1.63
N VAL A 309 -3.06 16.19 -2.35
CA VAL A 309 -1.68 16.16 -1.84
C VAL A 309 -1.00 17.54 -1.88
N LEU A 310 -1.06 18.25 -3.02
CA LEU A 310 -0.29 19.46 -3.31
C LEU A 310 -1.02 20.77 -2.99
N GLU A 311 -2.32 20.75 -2.67
CA GLU A 311 -3.07 21.96 -2.29
C GLU A 311 -3.63 21.89 -0.85
N PRO A 312 -2.80 22.18 0.17
CA PRO A 312 -3.20 22.13 1.57
C PRO A 312 -4.43 23.00 1.93
N SER A 313 -4.72 24.05 1.16
CA SER A 313 -5.87 24.94 1.37
C SER A 313 -7.24 24.26 1.19
N VAL A 314 -7.31 23.10 0.52
CA VAL A 314 -8.55 22.32 0.38
C VAL A 314 -8.85 21.47 1.63
N ARG A 315 -7.84 21.19 2.46
CA ARG A 315 -7.95 20.30 3.64
C ARG A 315 -8.80 20.88 4.77
N LEU A 316 -8.89 22.21 4.87
CA LEU A 316 -9.77 22.88 5.84
C LEU A 316 -11.25 22.89 5.41
N ALA A 317 -11.54 22.86 4.10
CA ALA A 317 -12.91 22.88 3.59
C ALA A 317 -13.52 21.48 3.45
N ALA A 318 -12.73 20.48 3.05
CA ALA A 318 -13.22 19.12 2.83
C ALA A 318 -13.62 18.39 4.13
N ASN A 319 -12.96 18.69 5.25
CA ASN A 319 -13.27 18.05 6.53
C ASN A 319 -14.56 18.60 7.18
N GLN A 320 -14.92 19.85 6.90
CA GLN A 320 -16.20 20.44 7.32
C GLN A 320 -17.38 19.91 6.49
N ASN A 321 -17.18 19.60 5.20
CA ASN A 321 -18.26 19.11 4.33
C ASN A 321 -18.50 17.59 4.39
N ARG A 322 -17.52 16.77 4.83
CA ARG A 322 -17.74 15.31 5.00
C ARG A 322 -18.58 14.93 6.24
N HIS A 323 -18.76 15.85 7.19
CA HIS A 323 -19.66 15.64 8.34
C HIS A 323 -21.14 15.91 8.00
N SER A 324 -21.42 16.31 6.77
CA SER A 324 -22.79 16.49 6.24
C SER A 324 -23.12 15.36 5.27
N ARG A 325 -23.12 14.11 5.74
CA ARG A 325 -23.82 13.02 5.02
C ARG A 325 -25.28 12.95 5.52
N PRO A 326 -26.26 12.68 4.64
CA PRO A 326 -27.66 12.63 5.02
C PRO A 326 -27.85 11.54 6.06
N GLN A 327 -28.54 11.85 7.16
CA GLN A 327 -29.01 10.83 8.07
C GLN A 327 -29.89 9.85 7.29
N TYR A 328 -29.51 8.58 7.27
CA TYR A 328 -30.43 7.51 6.94
C TYR A 328 -31.57 7.58 7.96
N THR A 329 -32.71 8.13 7.55
CA THR A 329 -33.93 8.10 8.34
C THR A 329 -34.35 6.65 8.46
N ASN A 330 -34.29 6.13 9.70
CA ASN A 330 -34.90 4.86 10.06
C ASN A 330 -36.38 4.91 9.70
N PHE A 331 -36.80 4.03 8.79
CA PHE A 331 -38.18 3.75 8.49
C PHE A 331 -38.77 2.93 9.66
N THR A 332 -39.10 3.60 10.75
CA THR A 332 -39.97 3.03 11.79
C THR A 332 -41.38 3.53 11.50
N GLY A 333 -42.17 2.70 10.83
CA GLY A 333 -43.59 2.96 10.62
C GLY A 333 -44.31 3.03 11.97
N GLN A 334 -44.58 4.24 12.45
CA GLN A 334 -45.54 4.46 13.52
C GLN A 334 -46.94 4.53 12.89
N ILE A 335 -47.73 3.49 13.17
CA ILE A 335 -49.19 3.53 13.02
C ILE A 335 -49.72 4.54 14.03
N GLN A 336 -50.39 5.59 13.55
CA GLN A 336 -51.13 6.53 14.39
C GLN A 336 -52.41 5.89 14.94
N PRO A 337 -52.79 6.17 16.19
CA PRO A 337 -54.06 5.70 16.74
C PRO A 337 -55.20 6.63 16.32
N VAL A 338 -56.18 6.09 15.59
CA VAL A 338 -57.46 6.77 15.32
C VAL A 338 -58.36 6.60 16.55
N LYS A 339 -58.77 7.73 17.14
CA LYS A 339 -59.85 7.79 18.13
C LYS A 339 -61.19 7.94 17.42
N SER A 340 -62.10 6.99 17.65
CA SER A 340 -63.56 7.13 17.53
C SER A 340 -64.15 5.93 18.29
N GLY A 341 -64.81 6.09 19.43
CA GLY A 341 -66.16 6.66 19.54
C GLY A 341 -67.12 5.51 19.83
N SER A 342 -67.53 5.33 21.10
CA SER A 342 -68.51 4.33 21.52
C SER A 342 -69.90 4.60 20.90
N PRO A 343 -70.72 3.55 20.70
CA PRO A 343 -71.84 3.38 21.62
C PRO A 343 -72.23 1.92 21.95
N THR A 344 -72.62 1.76 23.22
CA THR A 344 -73.69 0.94 23.84
C THR A 344 -74.35 -0.23 23.07
N ALA A 345 -74.32 -1.44 23.67
CA ALA A 345 -75.49 -2.19 24.20
C ALA A 345 -75.33 -3.74 24.17
N THR A 346 -75.33 -4.32 25.38
CA THR A 346 -76.04 -5.50 25.93
C THR A 346 -76.09 -6.88 25.22
N GLN A 347 -75.79 -7.92 26.05
CA GLN A 347 -76.17 -9.36 26.06
C GLN A 347 -75.01 -10.34 25.82
N GLU A 348 -74.92 -11.53 26.41
CA GLU A 348 -75.31 -12.16 27.68
C GLU A 348 -74.56 -13.53 27.73
N PHE A 349 -74.13 -13.95 28.93
CA PHE A 349 -73.97 -15.32 29.48
C PHE A 349 -73.38 -16.52 28.71
N HIS A 350 -72.28 -17.06 29.28
CA HIS A 350 -71.99 -18.46 29.72
C HIS A 350 -70.45 -18.67 29.58
N GLY A 351 -69.65 -19.08 30.56
CA GLY A 351 -69.87 -20.01 31.65
C GLY A 351 -68.95 -21.22 31.45
N VAL A 352 -68.13 -21.54 32.47
CA VAL A 352 -67.65 -22.88 32.86
C VAL A 352 -66.18 -23.30 32.57
N HIS A 353 -65.47 -23.47 33.71
CA HIS A 353 -64.44 -24.46 34.10
C HIS A 353 -63.01 -24.47 33.53
N LEU A 354 -62.08 -24.27 34.47
CA LEU A 354 -60.79 -24.96 34.59
C LEU A 354 -60.97 -26.31 35.30
N PRO A 355 -60.08 -27.29 35.07
CA PRO A 355 -59.64 -28.13 36.18
C PRO A 355 -58.12 -28.13 36.35
N GLN A 356 -57.73 -28.13 37.63
CA GLN A 356 -56.40 -28.49 38.12
C GLN A 356 -56.10 -29.96 37.83
N GLY A 357 -54.82 -30.28 37.70
CA GLY A 357 -54.34 -31.57 37.25
C GLY A 357 -54.40 -32.70 38.28
N ASN A 358 -53.78 -33.82 37.93
CA ASN A 358 -53.22 -34.71 38.93
C ASN A 358 -52.07 -35.55 38.37
N LYS A 359 -51.16 -35.87 39.29
CA LYS A 359 -50.05 -36.80 39.15
C LYS A 359 -50.56 -38.21 38.90
N GLY A 360 -49.79 -38.96 38.11
CA GLY A 360 -49.75 -40.41 38.02
C GLY A 360 -48.36 -40.81 37.59
#